data_AF-A0A937UHU3-F1
#
_entry.id   AF-A0A937UHU3-F1
#
_cell.length_a   1.000
_cell.length_b   1.000
_cell.length_c   1.000
_cell.angle_alpha   90.00
_cell.angle_beta   90.00
_cell.angle_gamma   90.00
#
_symmetry.space_group_name_H-M   'P 1'
#
loop_
_entity.id
_entity.type
_entity.pdbx_description
1 polymer ?
#
loop_
_entity_poly.entity_id
_entity_poly.type
_entity_poly.pdbx_seq_one_letter_code
_entity_poly.pdbx_strand_id
1 'polypeptide(L)'
;MRRSGRVVLVFTAVCLVPLAARGRAGELNDADRERARRELWAAIGSRGDTYIQFRDTLVGRGDAIRPFLVQAAKRGESWPERLMAAIALERLNQPKRLHAVVAWWSRAEVLGDLDADLQQLGRSLAMQCQDTPMVLIEKVWKGNELRNAKVAAAQDGAWAADALGWLGDERAVEPLILALERHCEQAPQLLHVITAAGALRRLAHPKAVPALCRASVLYGGDRAGRHALDALRACADVKTRHLIRGFAHRLEDGQAKADLLKVADAVRTKLPRRGAVRRRP
;
A
#
# COMPACT_ATOMS: atom_id res chain seq x y z
N MET A 1 -39.16 34.95 69.70
CA MET A 1 -38.04 35.16 68.74
C MET A 1 -37.40 33.78 68.47
N ARG A 2 -37.69 33.14 67.32
CA ARG A 2 -36.76 32.89 66.18
C ARG A 2 -35.44 32.21 66.63
N ARG A 3 -34.97 31.04 66.14
CA ARG A 3 -35.06 30.32 64.85
C ARG A 3 -34.87 28.80 65.13
N SER A 4 -35.72 27.89 64.64
CA SER A 4 -35.65 27.19 63.34
C SER A 4 -34.24 26.73 62.92
N GLY A 5 -33.88 25.50 63.26
CA GLY A 5 -32.73 24.77 62.69
C GLY A 5 -33.22 23.81 61.61
N ARG A 6 -33.07 24.21 60.33
CA ARG A 6 -33.28 23.32 59.17
C ARG A 6 -32.04 22.45 59.01
N VAL A 7 -32.21 21.13 59.08
CA VAL A 7 -31.23 20.18 58.56
C VAL A 7 -31.33 20.21 57.04
N VAL A 8 -30.31 20.76 56.38
CA VAL A 8 -30.17 20.72 54.92
C VAL A 8 -29.53 19.38 54.57
N LEU A 9 -30.34 18.41 54.14
CA LEU A 9 -29.84 17.24 53.42
C LEU A 9 -29.43 17.69 52.03
N VAL A 10 -28.12 17.86 51.81
CA VAL A 10 -27.54 18.04 50.48
C VAL A 10 -27.65 16.69 49.76
N PHE A 11 -28.70 16.50 48.97
CA PHE A 11 -28.74 15.48 47.94
C PHE A 11 -27.72 15.87 46.88
N THR A 12 -26.53 15.27 46.92
CA THR A 12 -25.63 15.21 45.77
C THR A 12 -26.39 14.52 44.64
N ALA A 13 -26.74 15.30 43.63
CA ALA A 13 -27.25 14.79 42.37
C ALA A 13 -26.17 13.88 41.76
N VAL A 14 -26.29 12.58 42.00
CA VAL A 14 -25.65 11.58 41.16
C VAL A 14 -26.31 11.74 39.80
N CYS A 15 -25.59 12.38 38.86
CA CYS A 15 -25.94 12.39 37.45
C CYS A 15 -26.10 10.94 36.99
N LEU A 16 -27.35 10.48 36.98
CA LEU A 16 -27.80 9.34 36.21
C LEU A 16 -27.54 9.67 34.74
N VAL A 17 -26.40 9.21 34.23
CA VAL A 17 -26.18 9.10 32.80
C VAL A 17 -27.26 8.14 32.28
N PRO A 18 -28.07 8.54 31.28
CA PRO A 18 -29.07 7.65 30.73
C PRO A 18 -28.36 6.44 30.12
N LEU A 19 -28.73 5.24 30.56
CA LEU A 19 -28.46 4.00 29.85
C LEU A 19 -29.20 4.06 28.50
N ALA A 20 -28.59 4.72 27.52
CA ALA A 20 -29.06 4.70 26.14
C ALA A 20 -28.78 3.30 25.57
N ALA A 21 -29.88 2.61 25.28
CA ALA A 21 -30.03 1.51 24.34
C ALA A 21 -28.77 0.67 24.06
N ARG A 22 -28.68 -0.49 24.72
CA ARG A 22 -27.91 -1.62 24.21
C ARG A 22 -28.54 -2.05 22.88
N GLY A 23 -28.13 -1.39 21.78
CA GLY A 23 -28.30 -1.92 20.43
C GLY A 23 -27.66 -3.31 20.37
N ARG A 24 -28.24 -4.18 19.54
CA ARG A 24 -27.74 -5.55 19.31
C ARG A 24 -26.21 -5.55 19.25
N ALA A 25 -25.59 -6.38 20.09
CA ALA A 25 -24.15 -6.56 20.09
C ALA A 25 -23.69 -6.90 18.66
N GLY A 26 -23.02 -5.95 17.99
CA GLY A 26 -22.41 -6.15 16.69
C GLY A 26 -22.62 -5.07 15.63
N GLU A 27 -23.63 -4.18 15.78
CA GLU A 27 -23.87 -3.13 14.77
C GLU A 27 -23.39 -1.76 15.27
N LEU A 28 -22.38 -1.22 14.58
CA LEU A 28 -21.92 0.15 14.77
C LEU A 28 -23.07 1.11 14.43
N ASN A 29 -23.40 2.02 15.35
CA ASN A 29 -24.41 3.05 15.09
C ASN A 29 -23.98 3.95 13.92
N ASP A 30 -24.96 4.60 13.28
CA ASP A 30 -24.71 5.36 12.05
C ASP A 30 -23.78 6.56 12.25
N ALA A 31 -23.84 7.21 13.42
CA ALA A 31 -23.00 8.35 13.73
C ALA A 31 -21.51 7.96 13.86
N ASP A 32 -21.21 6.85 14.52
CA ASP A 32 -19.87 6.29 14.65
C ASP A 32 -19.36 5.77 13.31
N ARG A 33 -20.24 5.21 12.47
CA ARG A 33 -19.90 4.76 11.11
C ARG A 33 -19.50 5.93 10.24
N GLU A 34 -20.28 6.99 10.27
CA GLU A 34 -19.99 8.20 9.51
C GLU A 34 -18.72 8.89 10.01
N ARG A 35 -18.45 8.84 11.33
CA ARG A 35 -17.19 9.35 11.88
C ARG A 35 -15.98 8.51 11.41
N ALA A 36 -16.07 7.19 11.48
CA ALA A 36 -15.01 6.29 11.00
C ALA A 36 -14.75 6.45 9.49
N ARG A 37 -15.82 6.64 8.69
CA ARG A 37 -15.72 6.95 7.27
C ARG A 37 -14.97 8.24 7.01
N ARG A 38 -15.29 9.32 7.75
CA ARG A 38 -14.59 10.61 7.63
C ARG A 38 -13.10 10.49 7.97
N GLU A 39 -12.75 9.80 9.05
CA GLU A 39 -11.34 9.58 9.44
C GLU A 39 -10.58 8.74 8.41
N LEU A 40 -11.21 7.70 7.86
CA LEU A 40 -10.63 6.89 6.79
C LEU A 40 -10.33 7.74 5.56
N TRP A 41 -11.26 8.60 5.14
CA TRP A 41 -11.03 9.49 4.00
C TRP A 41 -10.03 10.62 4.31
N ALA A 42 -9.99 11.12 5.55
CA ALA A 42 -8.96 12.05 5.99
C ALA A 42 -7.56 11.43 5.93
N ALA A 43 -7.41 10.16 6.33
CA ALA A 43 -6.17 9.41 6.16
C ALA A 43 -5.83 9.20 4.67
N ILE A 44 -6.81 8.92 3.81
CA ILE A 44 -6.59 8.80 2.35
C ILE A 44 -6.12 10.11 1.72
N GLY A 45 -6.67 11.25 2.15
CA GLY A 45 -6.32 12.57 1.60
C GLY A 45 -4.99 13.16 2.12
N SER A 46 -4.47 12.66 3.23
CA SER A 46 -3.29 13.21 3.91
C SER A 46 -1.98 12.48 3.59
N ARG A 47 -0.86 13.07 4.01
CA ARG A 47 0.51 12.54 3.90
C ARG A 47 1.33 12.92 5.15
N GLY A 48 2.49 12.29 5.33
CA GLY A 48 3.42 12.60 6.43
C GLY A 48 2.78 12.42 7.81
N ASP A 49 3.14 13.28 8.76
CA ASP A 49 2.69 13.14 10.15
C ASP A 49 1.17 13.31 10.30
N THR A 50 0.55 14.14 9.48
CA THR A 50 -0.91 14.29 9.44
C THR A 50 -1.60 12.99 9.05
N TYR A 51 -1.02 12.23 8.11
CA TYR A 51 -1.54 10.90 7.78
C TYR A 51 -1.45 9.93 8.96
N ILE A 52 -0.30 9.91 9.65
CA ILE A 52 -0.09 9.07 10.83
C ILE A 52 -1.13 9.38 11.91
N GLN A 53 -1.38 10.66 12.17
CA GLN A 53 -2.39 11.10 13.14
C GLN A 53 -3.81 10.62 12.79
N PHE A 54 -4.26 10.81 11.54
CA PHE A 54 -5.59 10.35 11.13
C PHE A 54 -5.72 8.82 11.16
N ARG A 55 -4.68 8.11 10.70
CA ARG A 55 -4.63 6.65 10.76
C ARG A 55 -4.70 6.14 12.20
N ASP A 56 -3.92 6.71 13.10
CA ASP A 56 -3.87 6.28 14.50
C ASP A 56 -5.15 6.65 15.25
N THR A 57 -5.79 7.77 14.89
CA THR A 57 -7.13 8.12 15.39
C THR A 57 -8.16 7.07 14.98
N LEU A 58 -8.15 6.66 13.69
CA LEU A 58 -9.05 5.62 13.18
C LEU A 58 -8.80 4.29 13.90
N VAL A 59 -7.55 3.83 13.97
CA VAL A 59 -7.17 2.58 14.64
C VAL A 59 -7.45 2.64 16.16
N GLY A 60 -7.31 3.80 16.79
CA GLY A 60 -7.58 4.02 18.21
C GLY A 60 -9.03 3.77 18.62
N ARG A 61 -9.96 3.71 17.68
CA ARG A 61 -11.36 3.27 17.92
C ARG A 61 -11.50 1.79 18.26
N GLY A 62 -10.44 1.01 18.04
CA GLY A 62 -10.37 -0.39 18.44
C GLY A 62 -11.40 -1.27 17.74
N ASP A 63 -11.88 -2.30 18.46
CA ASP A 63 -12.75 -3.34 17.91
C ASP A 63 -14.13 -2.85 17.47
N ALA A 64 -14.58 -1.69 17.97
CA ALA A 64 -15.88 -1.14 17.60
C ALA A 64 -16.01 -1.01 16.07
N ILE A 65 -15.04 -0.37 15.41
CA ILE A 65 -15.09 -0.08 13.96
C ILE A 65 -14.71 -1.27 13.06
N ARG A 66 -14.35 -2.42 13.64
CA ARG A 66 -13.89 -3.60 12.89
C ARG A 66 -14.89 -4.06 11.81
N PRO A 67 -16.21 -4.15 12.05
CA PRO A 67 -17.16 -4.54 11.00
C PRO A 67 -17.19 -3.55 9.82
N PHE A 68 -17.11 -2.25 10.11
CA PHE A 68 -17.02 -1.20 9.09
C PHE A 68 -15.76 -1.37 8.24
N LEU A 69 -14.60 -1.55 8.87
CA LEU A 69 -13.34 -1.71 8.14
C LEU A 69 -13.33 -3.01 7.31
N VAL A 70 -13.87 -4.12 7.81
CA VAL A 70 -14.00 -5.38 7.04
C VAL A 70 -14.85 -5.16 5.79
N GLN A 71 -15.96 -4.42 5.92
CA GLN A 71 -16.83 -4.11 4.81
C GLN A 71 -16.14 -3.18 3.80
N ALA A 72 -15.49 -2.11 4.27
CA ALA A 72 -14.77 -1.16 3.42
C ALA A 72 -13.59 -1.81 2.69
N ALA A 73 -12.84 -2.70 3.34
CA ALA A 73 -11.74 -3.45 2.71
C ALA A 73 -12.23 -4.36 1.58
N LYS A 74 -13.43 -4.93 1.71
CA LYS A 74 -14.01 -5.84 0.71
C LYS A 74 -14.78 -5.14 -0.39
N ARG A 75 -15.56 -4.10 -0.05
CA ARG A 75 -16.57 -3.48 -0.92
C ARG A 75 -16.41 -1.97 -1.08
N GLY A 76 -15.33 -1.38 -0.59
CA GLY A 76 -15.03 0.03 -0.83
C GLY A 76 -15.04 0.34 -2.32
N GLU A 77 -15.54 1.51 -2.68
CA GLU A 77 -15.79 1.90 -4.07
C GLU A 77 -14.46 2.09 -4.82
N SER A 78 -13.49 2.67 -4.11
CA SER A 78 -12.17 3.00 -4.64
C SER A 78 -11.11 2.05 -4.08
N TRP A 79 -10.02 1.85 -4.82
CA TRP A 79 -8.89 1.07 -4.30
C TRP A 79 -8.25 1.73 -3.05
N PRO A 80 -8.14 3.07 -2.92
CA PRO A 80 -7.63 3.70 -1.70
C PRO A 80 -8.50 3.38 -0.48
N GLU A 81 -9.82 3.37 -0.63
CA GLU A 81 -10.75 3.02 0.45
C GLU A 81 -10.51 1.59 0.93
N ARG A 82 -10.49 0.63 -0.02
CA ARG A 82 -10.24 -0.78 0.30
C ARG A 82 -8.89 -0.98 0.98
N LEU A 83 -7.86 -0.30 0.49
CA LEU A 83 -6.50 -0.45 0.98
C LEU A 83 -6.28 0.21 2.35
N MET A 84 -6.80 1.42 2.54
CA MET A 84 -6.74 2.12 3.82
C MET A 84 -7.47 1.34 4.92
N ALA A 85 -8.64 0.79 4.60
CA ALA A 85 -9.36 -0.09 5.50
C ALA A 85 -8.56 -1.35 5.85
N ALA A 86 -7.90 -1.98 4.87
CA ALA A 86 -7.06 -3.15 5.09
C ALA A 86 -5.82 -2.84 5.96
N ILE A 87 -5.19 -1.67 5.79
CA ILE A 87 -4.08 -1.21 6.65
C ILE A 87 -4.57 -1.06 8.10
N ALA A 88 -5.70 -0.37 8.30
CA ALA A 88 -6.27 -0.20 9.63
C ALA A 88 -6.64 -1.55 10.28
N LEU A 89 -7.21 -2.48 9.51
CA LEU A 89 -7.50 -3.83 9.99
C LEU A 89 -6.25 -4.60 10.39
N GLU A 90 -5.18 -4.57 9.59
CA GLU A 90 -3.94 -5.26 9.94
C GLU A 90 -3.38 -4.74 11.26
N ARG A 91 -3.40 -3.43 11.47
CA ARG A 91 -2.97 -2.78 12.73
C ARG A 91 -3.80 -3.22 13.93
N LEU A 92 -5.12 -3.34 13.75
CA LEU A 92 -6.02 -3.86 14.79
C LEU A 92 -5.84 -5.36 15.05
N ASN A 93 -5.54 -6.14 14.01
CA ASN A 93 -5.43 -7.60 14.10
C ASN A 93 -4.09 -8.03 14.68
N GLN A 94 -3.02 -7.33 14.33
CA GLN A 94 -1.65 -7.78 14.55
C GLN A 94 -0.74 -6.69 15.13
N PRO A 95 -1.17 -5.95 16.18
CA PRO A 95 -0.38 -4.84 16.71
C PRO A 95 1.01 -5.31 17.18
N LYS A 96 1.10 -6.43 17.89
CA LYS A 96 2.38 -6.97 18.38
C LYS A 96 3.33 -7.36 17.24
N ARG A 97 2.82 -8.00 16.18
CA ARG A 97 3.65 -8.39 15.01
C ARG A 97 4.18 -7.17 14.29
N LEU A 98 3.34 -6.16 14.08
CA LEU A 98 3.74 -4.91 13.44
C LEU A 98 4.82 -4.18 14.24
N HIS A 99 4.66 -4.06 15.57
CA HIS A 99 5.70 -3.50 16.43
C HIS A 99 7.01 -4.29 16.34
N ALA A 100 6.94 -5.63 16.30
CA ALA A 100 8.13 -6.47 16.16
C ALA A 100 8.83 -6.25 14.81
N VAL A 101 8.08 -6.14 13.69
CA VAL A 101 8.65 -5.85 12.36
C VAL A 101 9.33 -4.49 12.33
N VAL A 102 8.68 -3.44 12.85
CA VAL A 102 9.24 -2.08 12.90
C VAL A 102 10.51 -2.05 13.76
N ALA A 103 10.49 -2.69 14.93
CA ALA A 103 11.62 -2.75 15.83
C ALA A 103 12.78 -3.59 15.26
N TRP A 104 12.49 -4.65 14.51
CA TRP A 104 13.51 -5.43 13.82
C TRP A 104 14.14 -4.60 12.69
N TRP A 105 13.32 -4.00 11.84
CA TRP A 105 13.79 -3.23 10.68
C TRP A 105 14.69 -2.06 11.08
N SER A 106 14.39 -1.38 12.20
CA SER A 106 15.20 -0.26 12.68
C SER A 106 16.62 -0.67 13.13
N ARG A 107 16.84 -1.95 13.41
CA ARG A 107 18.14 -2.50 13.84
C ARG A 107 18.85 -3.30 12.76
N ALA A 108 18.14 -3.71 11.71
CA ALA A 108 18.67 -4.49 10.61
C ALA A 108 19.95 -3.86 10.04
N GLU A 109 20.91 -4.71 9.72
CA GLU A 109 22.12 -4.29 9.02
C GLU A 109 21.80 -4.03 7.56
N VAL A 110 22.29 -2.90 7.05
CA VAL A 110 22.17 -2.51 5.66
C VAL A 110 23.58 -2.21 5.19
N LEU A 111 24.13 -3.09 4.37
CA LEU A 111 25.42 -2.90 3.71
C LEU A 111 25.22 -1.96 2.50
N GLY A 112 26.31 -1.30 2.09
CA GLY A 112 26.27 -0.18 1.17
C GLY A 112 26.19 -0.52 -0.33
N ASP A 113 26.24 -1.80 -0.71
CA ASP A 113 26.18 -2.20 -2.13
C ASP A 113 24.72 -2.27 -2.60
N LEU A 114 24.33 -1.23 -3.32
CA LEU A 114 22.96 -0.90 -3.68
C LEU A 114 22.12 -2.02 -4.33
N ASP A 115 22.72 -2.97 -5.04
CA ASP A 115 21.97 -3.95 -5.83
C ASP A 115 21.87 -5.33 -5.20
N ALA A 116 22.99 -5.87 -4.74
CA ALA A 116 23.04 -7.17 -4.09
C ALA A 116 22.33 -7.12 -2.74
N ASP A 117 22.59 -6.05 -1.96
CA ASP A 117 21.99 -5.87 -0.64
C ASP A 117 20.49 -5.60 -0.75
N LEU A 118 20.03 -4.88 -1.77
CA LEU A 118 18.62 -4.56 -1.93
C LEU A 118 17.74 -5.77 -2.15
N GLN A 119 18.15 -6.73 -2.98
CA GLN A 119 17.34 -7.95 -3.19
C GLN A 119 17.33 -8.84 -1.95
N GLN A 120 18.45 -8.97 -1.26
CA GLN A 120 18.54 -9.75 -0.02
C GLN A 120 17.70 -9.13 1.09
N LEU A 121 17.78 -7.80 1.27
CA LEU A 121 16.97 -7.06 2.23
C LEU A 121 15.48 -7.11 1.86
N GLY A 122 15.13 -6.97 0.58
CA GLY A 122 13.76 -7.12 0.08
C GLY A 122 13.18 -8.50 0.41
N ARG A 123 13.93 -9.58 0.18
CA ARG A 123 13.52 -10.95 0.59
C ARG A 123 13.37 -11.08 2.10
N SER A 124 14.29 -10.50 2.87
CA SER A 124 14.27 -10.57 4.33
C SER A 124 13.06 -9.83 4.90
N LEU A 125 12.77 -8.63 4.39
CA LEU A 125 11.55 -7.88 4.70
C LEU A 125 10.30 -8.65 4.31
N ALA A 126 10.27 -9.26 3.13
CA ALA A 126 9.14 -10.09 2.70
C ALA A 126 8.91 -11.26 3.68
N MET A 127 9.96 -11.96 4.11
CA MET A 127 9.85 -13.02 5.12
C MET A 127 9.32 -12.50 6.46
N GLN A 128 9.76 -11.31 6.90
CA GLN A 128 9.28 -10.70 8.13
C GLN A 128 7.85 -10.16 8.04
N CYS A 129 7.36 -9.86 6.85
CA CYS A 129 6.04 -9.26 6.63
C CYS A 129 5.02 -10.23 6.01
N GLN A 130 5.25 -11.55 6.04
CA GLN A 130 4.30 -12.53 5.49
C GLN A 130 2.90 -12.40 6.09
N ASP A 131 2.83 -12.23 7.41
CA ASP A 131 1.55 -12.08 8.12
C ASP A 131 1.07 -10.63 8.16
N THR A 132 1.96 -9.64 7.95
CA THR A 132 1.66 -8.21 7.97
C THR A 132 2.09 -7.50 6.68
N PRO A 133 1.56 -7.87 5.50
CA PRO A 133 1.97 -7.28 4.24
C PRO A 133 1.52 -5.81 4.09
N MET A 134 0.46 -5.39 4.78
CA MET A 134 -0.08 -4.03 4.63
C MET A 134 0.90 -2.97 5.16
N VAL A 135 1.78 -3.28 6.11
CA VAL A 135 2.83 -2.35 6.56
C VAL A 135 3.80 -1.98 5.41
N LEU A 136 4.09 -2.91 4.50
CA LEU A 136 4.95 -2.64 3.34
C LEU A 136 4.19 -1.85 2.28
N ILE A 137 2.92 -2.21 2.04
CA ILE A 137 2.04 -1.48 1.11
C ILE A 137 1.88 -0.02 1.58
N GLU A 138 1.62 0.17 2.87
CA GLU A 138 1.50 1.48 3.49
C GLU A 138 2.80 2.27 3.36
N LYS A 139 3.96 1.63 3.56
CA LYS A 139 5.27 2.27 3.39
C LYS A 139 5.43 2.85 1.98
N VAL A 140 5.10 2.07 0.95
CA VAL A 140 5.20 2.51 -0.46
C VAL A 140 4.17 3.60 -0.78
N TRP A 141 2.94 3.45 -0.30
CA TRP A 141 1.85 4.36 -0.65
C TRP A 141 1.93 5.70 0.10
N LYS A 142 2.05 5.63 1.43
CA LYS A 142 1.87 6.76 2.36
C LYS A 142 3.15 7.19 3.05
N GLY A 143 4.14 6.30 3.14
CA GLY A 143 5.24 6.44 4.08
C GLY A 143 4.74 6.17 5.50
N ASN A 144 5.46 5.35 6.26
CA ASN A 144 5.09 5.01 7.62
C ASN A 144 6.34 4.88 8.52
N GLU A 145 6.13 4.37 9.73
CA GLU A 145 7.13 4.20 10.77
C GLU A 145 8.21 3.14 10.47
N LEU A 146 8.09 2.38 9.37
CA LEU A 146 9.10 1.41 8.95
C LEU A 146 10.34 2.14 8.42
N ARG A 147 11.24 2.55 9.33
CA ARG A 147 12.44 3.35 9.07
C ARG A 147 13.70 2.69 9.63
N ASN A 148 14.82 2.90 8.96
CA ASN A 148 16.14 2.47 9.42
C ASN A 148 17.13 3.64 9.22
N ALA A 149 17.79 4.07 10.29
CA ALA A 149 18.68 5.23 10.29
C ALA A 149 19.96 5.01 9.46
N LYS A 150 20.33 3.76 9.20
CA LYS A 150 21.48 3.39 8.36
C LYS A 150 21.20 3.57 6.86
N VAL A 151 19.95 3.90 6.51
CA VAL A 151 19.54 4.04 5.12
C VAL A 151 19.47 5.50 4.75
N ALA A 152 20.06 5.84 3.61
CA ALA A 152 19.90 7.14 2.98
C ALA A 152 18.42 7.43 2.66
N ALA A 153 17.93 8.61 3.03
CA ALA A 153 16.53 9.01 2.82
C ALA A 153 16.04 8.82 1.36
N ALA A 154 16.94 8.97 0.38
CA ALA A 154 16.64 8.75 -1.04
C ALA A 154 16.30 7.29 -1.40
N GLN A 155 16.72 6.32 -0.59
CA GLN A 155 16.46 4.89 -0.79
C GLN A 155 15.26 4.39 0.05
N ASP A 156 14.73 5.24 0.94
CA ASP A 156 13.68 4.86 1.87
C ASP A 156 12.43 4.38 1.13
N GLY A 157 11.93 3.19 1.47
CA GLY A 157 10.81 2.55 0.80
C GLY A 157 11.15 1.76 -0.47
N ALA A 158 12.36 1.83 -1.01
CA ALA A 158 12.74 1.05 -2.20
C ALA A 158 12.69 -0.46 -1.93
N TRP A 159 13.20 -0.93 -0.79
CA TRP A 159 13.13 -2.36 -0.45
C TRP A 159 11.74 -2.79 0.01
N ALA A 160 10.89 -1.87 0.46
CA ALA A 160 9.48 -2.18 0.71
C ALA A 160 8.79 -2.54 -0.61
N ALA A 161 9.05 -1.80 -1.69
CA ALA A 161 8.57 -2.15 -3.02
C ALA A 161 9.12 -3.51 -3.50
N ASP A 162 10.43 -3.77 -3.36
CA ASP A 162 10.99 -5.08 -3.75
C ASP A 162 10.39 -6.23 -2.93
N ALA A 163 10.24 -6.05 -1.61
CA ALA A 163 9.62 -7.02 -0.71
C ALA A 163 8.18 -7.36 -1.11
N LEU A 164 7.39 -6.37 -1.54
CA LEU A 164 6.04 -6.62 -2.05
C LEU A 164 6.04 -7.51 -3.30
N GLY A 165 7.05 -7.36 -4.15
CA GLY A 165 7.27 -8.25 -5.30
C GLY A 165 7.53 -9.70 -4.90
N TRP A 166 8.24 -9.93 -3.80
CA TRP A 166 8.49 -11.27 -3.25
C TRP A 166 7.26 -11.87 -2.57
N LEU A 167 6.46 -11.03 -1.90
CA LEU A 167 5.21 -11.46 -1.26
C LEU A 167 4.14 -11.86 -2.27
N GLY A 168 4.14 -11.25 -3.47
CA GLY A 168 3.15 -11.55 -4.49
C GLY A 168 1.74 -11.02 -4.15
N ASP A 169 1.63 -10.04 -3.25
CA ASP A 169 0.35 -9.48 -2.84
C ASP A 169 -0.18 -8.52 -3.90
N GLU A 170 -1.22 -8.93 -4.63
CA GLU A 170 -1.84 -8.13 -5.70
C GLU A 170 -2.41 -6.78 -5.20
N ARG A 171 -2.68 -6.63 -3.90
CA ARG A 171 -3.10 -5.35 -3.32
C ARG A 171 -2.02 -4.26 -3.46
N ALA A 172 -0.77 -4.66 -3.67
CA ALA A 172 0.35 -3.75 -3.91
C ALA A 172 0.36 -3.13 -5.32
N VAL A 173 -0.41 -3.65 -6.28
CA VAL A 173 -0.35 -3.20 -7.69
C VAL A 173 -0.61 -1.69 -7.82
N GLU A 174 -1.66 -1.15 -7.19
CA GLU A 174 -1.96 0.29 -7.27
C GLU A 174 -0.90 1.16 -6.58
N PRO A 175 -0.49 0.88 -5.33
CA PRO A 175 0.65 1.56 -4.72
C PRO A 175 1.93 1.56 -5.56
N LEU A 176 2.27 0.43 -6.19
CA LEU A 176 3.47 0.30 -7.01
C LEU A 176 3.35 1.08 -8.32
N ILE A 177 2.16 1.11 -8.94
CA ILE A 177 1.87 1.97 -10.09
C ILE A 177 2.05 3.44 -9.71
N LEU A 178 1.47 3.87 -8.58
CA LEU A 178 1.66 5.25 -8.09
C LEU A 178 3.12 5.56 -7.82
N ALA A 179 3.89 4.61 -7.28
CA ALA A 179 5.32 4.79 -7.04
C ALA A 179 6.11 4.98 -8.35
N LEU A 180 5.73 4.30 -9.44
CA LEU A 180 6.32 4.51 -10.77
C LEU A 180 5.96 5.87 -11.38
N GLU A 181 4.75 6.37 -11.09
CA GLU A 181 4.23 7.61 -11.66
C GLU A 181 4.71 8.87 -10.93
N ARG A 182 5.25 8.70 -9.72
CA ARG A 182 5.96 9.79 -9.03
C ARG A 182 7.20 10.12 -9.86
N HIS A 183 7.10 11.19 -10.65
CA HIS A 183 8.19 11.68 -11.48
C HIS A 183 9.43 11.95 -10.61
N CYS A 184 10.55 11.38 -11.05
CA CYS A 184 11.83 11.53 -10.40
C CYS A 184 12.82 12.10 -11.41
N GLU A 185 13.18 13.38 -11.26
CA GLU A 185 14.21 14.04 -12.06
C GLU A 185 15.63 13.73 -11.54
N GLN A 186 15.76 13.07 -10.38
CA GLN A 186 17.05 12.84 -9.71
C GLN A 186 17.48 11.37 -9.71
N ALA A 187 18.78 11.13 -9.99
CA ALA A 187 19.39 9.80 -10.11
C ALA A 187 19.19 8.84 -8.89
N PRO A 188 19.23 9.29 -7.62
CA PRO A 188 19.01 8.38 -6.48
C PRO A 188 17.59 7.81 -6.41
N GLN A 189 16.61 8.52 -6.96
CA GLN A 189 15.19 8.14 -6.94
C GLN A 189 14.85 7.13 -8.05
N LEU A 190 15.76 6.89 -8.99
CA LEU A 190 15.63 5.82 -9.99
C LEU A 190 15.55 4.44 -9.32
N LEU A 191 16.07 4.29 -8.11
CA LEU A 191 15.96 3.05 -7.35
C LEU A 191 14.50 2.68 -7.06
N HIS A 192 13.64 3.65 -6.73
CA HIS A 192 12.20 3.41 -6.54
C HIS A 192 11.53 2.94 -7.83
N VAL A 193 11.93 3.51 -8.97
CA VAL A 193 11.42 3.09 -10.28
C VAL A 193 11.85 1.65 -10.57
N ILE A 194 13.13 1.33 -10.33
CA ILE A 194 13.69 -0.01 -10.53
C ILE A 194 12.99 -1.04 -9.64
N THR A 195 12.81 -0.77 -8.35
CA THR A 195 12.18 -1.72 -7.42
C THR A 195 10.68 -1.83 -7.64
N ALA A 196 9.98 -0.74 -7.94
CA ALA A 196 8.56 -0.78 -8.27
C ALA A 196 8.32 -1.55 -9.58
N ALA A 197 9.10 -1.30 -10.63
CA ALA A 197 9.05 -2.07 -11.87
C ALA A 197 9.40 -3.54 -11.62
N GLY A 198 10.44 -3.82 -10.84
CA GLY A 198 10.83 -5.18 -10.46
C GLY A 198 9.74 -5.93 -9.70
N ALA A 199 9.04 -5.25 -8.79
CA ALA A 199 7.91 -5.80 -8.05
C ALA A 199 6.71 -6.07 -8.97
N LEU A 200 6.34 -5.10 -9.81
CA LEU A 200 5.27 -5.27 -10.80
C LEU A 200 5.57 -6.38 -11.80
N ARG A 201 6.84 -6.55 -12.20
CA ARG A 201 7.28 -7.69 -13.03
C ARG A 201 6.98 -9.04 -12.38
N ARG A 202 7.24 -9.16 -11.07
CA ARG A 202 6.97 -10.39 -10.30
C ARG A 202 5.47 -10.64 -10.12
N LEU A 203 4.70 -9.57 -9.91
CA LEU A 203 3.23 -9.62 -9.83
C LEU A 203 2.56 -9.93 -11.17
N ALA A 204 3.20 -9.56 -12.29
CA ALA A 204 2.73 -9.79 -13.65
C ALA A 204 1.29 -9.30 -13.92
N HIS A 205 0.88 -8.20 -13.28
CA HIS A 205 -0.49 -7.72 -13.33
C HIS A 205 -0.72 -6.74 -14.51
N PRO A 206 -1.67 -7.01 -15.42
CA PRO A 206 -1.85 -6.23 -16.66
C PRO A 206 -2.23 -4.76 -16.43
N LYS A 207 -2.81 -4.44 -15.27
CA LYS A 207 -3.13 -3.05 -14.89
C LYS A 207 -1.90 -2.13 -14.84
N ALA A 208 -0.69 -2.68 -14.67
CA ALA A 208 0.54 -1.91 -14.68
C ALA A 208 1.00 -1.47 -16.08
N VAL A 209 0.44 -2.05 -17.16
CA VAL A 209 0.91 -1.83 -18.54
C VAL A 209 0.98 -0.35 -18.93
N PRO A 210 -0.04 0.50 -18.72
CA PRO A 210 0.04 1.91 -19.10
C PRO A 210 1.16 2.67 -18.39
N ALA A 211 1.35 2.43 -17.09
CA ALA A 211 2.40 3.07 -16.30
C ALA A 211 3.79 2.59 -16.72
N LEU A 212 3.95 1.30 -17.02
CA LEU A 212 5.20 0.72 -17.49
C LEU A 212 5.58 1.19 -18.90
N CYS A 213 4.60 1.37 -19.80
CA CYS A 213 4.85 2.02 -21.09
C CYS A 213 5.46 3.42 -20.89
N ARG A 214 4.83 4.26 -20.05
CA ARG A 214 5.35 5.60 -19.73
C ARG A 214 6.76 5.53 -19.13
N ALA A 215 6.98 4.71 -18.11
CA ALA A 215 8.27 4.59 -17.43
C ALA A 215 9.38 4.10 -18.37
N SER A 216 9.09 3.14 -19.25
CA SER A 216 10.08 2.63 -20.21
C SER A 216 10.54 3.68 -21.22
N VAL A 217 9.66 4.63 -21.57
CA VAL A 217 9.97 5.73 -22.49
C VAL A 217 10.69 6.85 -21.75
N LEU A 218 10.16 7.28 -20.60
CA LEU A 218 10.72 8.38 -19.81
C LEU A 218 12.15 8.11 -19.37
N TYR A 219 12.45 6.86 -19.01
CA TYR A 219 13.78 6.42 -18.57
C TYR A 219 14.54 5.63 -19.64
N GLY A 220 14.20 5.85 -20.92
CA GLY A 220 14.82 5.17 -22.05
C GLY A 220 16.35 5.31 -22.05
N GLY A 221 17.06 4.22 -22.36
CA GLY A 221 18.52 4.18 -22.39
C GLY A 221 19.18 3.90 -21.04
N ASP A 222 18.53 4.21 -19.92
CA ASP A 222 19.03 3.92 -18.58
C ASP A 222 18.53 2.57 -18.03
N ARG A 223 19.12 2.13 -16.91
CA ARG A 223 18.72 0.94 -16.16
C ARG A 223 17.25 0.96 -15.77
N ALA A 224 16.71 2.09 -15.29
CA ALA A 224 15.31 2.17 -14.91
C ALA A 224 14.37 1.85 -16.10
N GLY A 225 14.66 2.37 -17.30
CA GLY A 225 13.91 2.06 -18.52
C GLY A 225 13.96 0.58 -18.89
N ARG A 226 15.13 -0.07 -18.75
CA ARG A 226 15.27 -1.53 -18.98
C ARG A 226 14.40 -2.35 -18.02
N HIS A 227 14.40 -2.00 -16.72
CA HIS A 227 13.55 -2.67 -15.73
C HIS A 227 12.05 -2.46 -16.02
N ALA A 228 11.66 -1.25 -16.42
CA ALA A 228 10.28 -0.96 -16.81
C ALA A 228 9.86 -1.76 -18.06
N LEU A 229 10.75 -1.90 -19.06
CA LEU A 229 10.48 -2.69 -20.27
C LEU A 229 10.38 -4.19 -19.97
N ASP A 230 11.22 -4.73 -19.08
CA ASP A 230 11.11 -6.11 -18.62
C ASP A 230 9.83 -6.39 -17.85
N ALA A 231 9.44 -5.45 -16.97
CA ALA A 231 8.16 -5.50 -16.29
C ALA A 231 7.01 -5.44 -17.28
N LEU A 232 7.09 -4.57 -18.30
CA LEU A 232 6.07 -4.45 -19.35
C LEU A 232 5.92 -5.79 -20.09
N ARG A 233 7.01 -6.47 -20.43
CA ARG A 233 6.97 -7.80 -21.06
C ARG A 233 6.29 -8.85 -20.20
N ALA A 234 6.41 -8.77 -18.88
CA ALA A 234 5.78 -9.70 -17.95
C ALA A 234 4.29 -9.40 -17.74
N CYS A 235 3.91 -8.13 -17.66
CA CYS A 235 2.52 -7.70 -17.43
C CYS A 235 1.67 -7.64 -18.70
N ALA A 236 2.28 -7.51 -19.88
CA ALA A 236 1.56 -7.42 -21.15
C ALA A 236 0.83 -8.71 -21.49
N ASP A 237 -0.44 -8.56 -21.84
CA ASP A 237 -1.34 -9.63 -22.26
C ASP A 237 -2.12 -9.23 -23.52
N VAL A 238 -2.90 -10.17 -24.06
CA VAL A 238 -3.68 -9.95 -25.29
C VAL A 238 -4.63 -8.76 -25.15
N LYS A 239 -5.19 -8.54 -23.95
CA LYS A 239 -6.13 -7.45 -23.68
C LYS A 239 -5.44 -6.10 -23.66
N THR A 240 -4.21 -6.01 -23.19
CA THR A 240 -3.44 -4.77 -23.06
C THR A 240 -2.58 -4.44 -24.28
N ARG A 241 -2.43 -5.38 -25.24
CA ARG A 241 -1.65 -5.20 -26.48
C ARG A 241 -1.98 -3.91 -27.24
N HIS A 242 -3.28 -3.60 -27.38
CA HIS A 242 -3.73 -2.42 -28.12
C HIS A 242 -3.28 -1.11 -27.43
N LEU A 243 -3.21 -1.10 -26.10
CA LEU A 243 -2.68 0.03 -25.33
C LEU A 243 -1.20 0.25 -25.66
N ILE A 244 -0.40 -0.82 -25.67
CA ILE A 244 1.04 -0.74 -25.98
C ILE A 244 1.26 -0.17 -27.39
N ARG A 245 0.52 -0.65 -28.40
CA ARG A 245 0.57 -0.10 -29.76
C ARG A 245 0.15 1.38 -29.78
N GLY A 246 -0.95 1.72 -29.12
CA GLY A 246 -1.43 3.11 -29.02
C GLY A 246 -0.43 4.05 -28.34
N PHE A 247 0.35 3.57 -27.38
CA PHE A 247 1.50 4.31 -26.83
C PHE A 247 2.62 4.47 -27.87
N ALA A 248 3.02 3.37 -28.52
CA ALA A 248 4.10 3.40 -29.52
C ALA A 248 3.81 4.32 -30.71
N HIS A 249 2.57 4.33 -31.22
CA HIS A 249 2.19 5.17 -32.36
C HIS A 249 2.15 6.68 -32.05
N ARG A 250 2.13 7.06 -30.76
CA ARG A 250 2.26 8.47 -30.33
C ARG A 250 3.71 8.94 -30.22
N LEU A 251 4.67 8.03 -30.33
CA LEU A 251 6.09 8.36 -30.31
C LEU A 251 6.61 8.58 -31.74
N GLU A 252 7.60 9.45 -31.85
CA GLU A 252 8.44 9.57 -33.04
C GLU A 252 9.18 8.26 -33.33
N ASP A 253 9.65 8.09 -34.56
CA ASP A 253 10.44 6.93 -34.93
C ASP A 253 11.77 6.91 -34.16
N GLY A 254 12.06 5.78 -33.51
CA GLY A 254 13.21 5.63 -32.65
C GLY A 254 13.17 4.37 -31.79
N GLN A 255 14.17 4.20 -30.93
CA GLN A 255 14.35 3.00 -30.13
C GLN A 255 13.16 2.72 -29.20
N ALA A 256 12.64 3.74 -28.53
CA ALA A 256 11.51 3.59 -27.60
C ALA A 256 10.25 3.06 -28.30
N LYS A 257 9.93 3.58 -29.50
CA LYS A 257 8.83 3.09 -30.33
C LYS A 257 9.05 1.64 -30.77
N ALA A 258 10.26 1.33 -31.25
CA ALA A 258 10.63 -0.01 -31.67
C ALA A 258 10.51 -1.04 -30.52
N ASP A 259 10.97 -0.69 -29.32
CA ASP A 259 10.88 -1.53 -28.14
C ASP A 259 9.43 -1.82 -27.74
N LEU A 260 8.56 -0.80 -27.70
CA LEU A 260 7.14 -0.99 -27.39
C LEU A 260 6.43 -1.86 -28.44
N LEU A 261 6.69 -1.64 -29.73
CA LEU A 261 6.13 -2.47 -30.80
C LEU A 261 6.59 -3.92 -30.69
N LYS A 262 7.89 -4.15 -30.40
CA LYS A 262 8.44 -5.48 -30.17
C LYS A 262 7.75 -6.20 -29.01
N VAL A 263 7.47 -5.50 -27.91
CA VAL A 263 6.68 -6.08 -26.80
C VAL A 263 5.26 -6.41 -27.25
N ALA A 264 4.58 -5.48 -27.94
CA ALA A 264 3.21 -5.70 -28.42
C ALA A 264 3.10 -6.88 -29.41
N ASP A 265 4.11 -7.12 -30.22
CA ASP A 265 4.14 -8.24 -31.17
C ASP A 265 4.47 -9.58 -30.48
N ALA A 266 5.33 -9.57 -29.46
CA ALA A 266 5.63 -10.74 -28.64
C ALA A 266 4.43 -11.24 -27.81
N VAL A 267 3.46 -10.39 -27.50
CA VAL A 267 2.21 -10.83 -26.83
C VAL A 267 1.46 -11.88 -27.66
N ARG A 268 1.55 -11.82 -29.00
CA ARG A 268 0.87 -12.78 -29.90
C ARG A 268 1.45 -14.20 -29.79
N THR A 269 2.72 -14.34 -29.40
CA THR A 269 3.42 -15.63 -29.36
C THR A 269 3.33 -16.32 -28.00
N LYS A 270 2.93 -15.60 -26.95
CA LYS A 270 2.65 -16.19 -25.63
C LYS A 270 1.27 -16.86 -25.64
N LEU A 271 1.22 -18.16 -25.94
CA LEU A 271 0.06 -19.01 -25.60
C LEU A 271 -0.28 -18.82 -24.10
N PRO A 272 -1.57 -18.80 -23.72
CA PRO A 272 -1.95 -18.62 -22.33
C PRO A 272 -1.31 -19.72 -21.47
N ARG A 273 -0.62 -19.33 -20.39
CA ARG A 273 -0.18 -20.27 -19.37
C ARG A 273 -1.43 -20.95 -18.81
N ARG A 274 -1.67 -22.21 -19.20
CA ARG A 274 -2.70 -23.06 -18.58
C ARG A 274 -2.46 -23.02 -17.07
N GLY A 275 -3.51 -22.67 -16.34
CA GLY A 275 -3.46 -22.42 -14.90
C GLY A 275 -2.76 -23.54 -14.16
N ALA A 276 -1.93 -23.15 -13.19
CA ALA A 276 -1.47 -24.06 -12.16
C ALA A 276 -2.70 -24.69 -11.50
N VAL A 277 -2.99 -25.93 -11.89
CA VAL A 277 -3.87 -26.82 -11.14
C VAL A 277 -3.28 -26.91 -9.75
N ARG A 278 -3.86 -26.18 -8.79
CA ARG A 278 -3.62 -26.40 -7.37
C ARG A 278 -4.08 -27.83 -7.08
N ARG A 279 -3.15 -28.77 -7.12
CA ARG A 279 -3.31 -30.03 -6.38
C ARG A 279 -3.28 -29.65 -4.91
N ARG A 280 -4.46 -29.66 -4.27
CA ARG A 280 -4.52 -29.65 -2.81
C ARG A 280 -4.06 -31.02 -2.31
N PRO A 281 -3.28 -31.09 -1.22
CA PRO A 281 -3.19 -32.32 -0.43
C PRO A 281 -4.54 -32.63 0.23
#